data_AF-A0A353HVY0-F1
#
_entry.id   AF-A0A353HVY0-F1
#
_cell.length_a   1.000
_cell.length_b   1.000
_cell.length_c   1.000
_cell.angle_alpha   90.00
_cell.angle_beta   90.00
_cell.angle_gamma   90.00
#
_symmetry.space_group_name_H-M   'P 1'
#
loop_
_entity.id
_entity.type
_entity.pdbx_description
1 polymer ?
#
loop_
_entity_poly.entity_id
_entity_poly.type
_entity_poly.pdbx_seq_one_letter_code
_entity_poly.pdbx_strand_id
1 'polypeptide(L)'
;MGIYMQLRETLKEGEHYAGVILGKDGNADHHLILLPGDLGDISWPGALDWAGSQGGELPNRRELSLLFANLREQFEREWYWSSEAHETRSQLVWGENFASGIQTVYGRPFRGHARAVRRILIE
;
A
#
# COMPACT_ATOMS: atom_id res chain seq x y z
N MET A 1 -21.62 20.12 1.77
CA MET A 1 -21.34 18.68 1.54
C MET A 1 -19.82 18.56 1.55
N GLY A 2 -19.23 18.01 2.61
CA GLY A 2 -17.79 18.13 2.87
C GLY A 2 -16.94 17.40 1.83
N ILE A 3 -15.71 17.86 1.65
CA ILE A 3 -14.70 17.35 0.68
C ILE A 3 -14.57 15.81 0.72
N TYR A 4 -14.78 15.21 1.90
CA TYR A 4 -14.81 13.76 2.11
C TYR A 4 -15.88 13.00 1.29
N MET A 5 -17.09 13.56 1.13
CA MET A 5 -18.15 12.93 0.33
C MET A 5 -17.82 12.99 -1.16
N GLN A 6 -17.26 14.10 -1.64
CA GLN A 6 -16.87 14.23 -3.04
C GLN A 6 -15.77 13.24 -3.43
N LEU A 7 -14.82 12.95 -2.53
CA LEU A 7 -13.77 11.98 -2.84
C LEU A 7 -14.33 10.57 -3.07
N ARG A 8 -15.27 10.12 -2.23
CA ARG A 8 -15.91 8.79 -2.40
C ARG A 8 -16.69 8.69 -3.71
N GLU A 9 -17.26 9.79 -4.18
CA GLU A 9 -17.95 9.87 -5.47
C GLU A 9 -16.99 9.84 -6.68
N THR A 10 -15.69 10.08 -6.46
CA THR A 10 -14.65 10.02 -7.51
C THR A 10 -13.90 8.69 -7.60
N LEU A 11 -14.24 7.71 -6.74
CA LEU A 11 -13.63 6.39 -6.80
C LEU A 11 -14.04 5.68 -8.09
N LYS A 12 -13.07 5.06 -8.76
CA LYS A 12 -13.33 4.18 -9.90
C LYS A 12 -13.85 2.84 -9.39
N GLU A 13 -14.45 2.06 -10.30
CA GLU A 13 -14.92 0.72 -9.98
C GLU A 13 -13.82 -0.14 -9.36
N GLY A 14 -14.10 -0.76 -8.21
CA GLY A 14 -13.17 -1.60 -7.46
C GLY A 14 -12.16 -0.85 -6.58
N GLU A 15 -12.11 0.48 -6.64
CA GLU A 15 -11.26 1.26 -5.73
C GLU A 15 -11.89 1.39 -4.33
N HIS A 16 -11.04 1.36 -3.30
CA HIS A 16 -11.47 1.48 -1.92
C HIS A 16 -10.70 2.61 -1.23
N TYR A 17 -11.43 3.54 -0.62
CA TYR A 17 -10.83 4.61 0.16
C TYR A 17 -10.36 4.09 1.53
N ALA A 18 -9.06 4.20 1.81
CA ALA A 18 -8.46 3.69 3.04
C ALA A 18 -8.45 4.72 4.18
N GLY A 19 -8.28 6.01 3.87
CA GLY A 19 -8.19 7.06 4.89
C GLY A 19 -7.20 8.16 4.53
N VAL A 20 -6.86 8.98 5.52
CA VAL A 20 -5.86 10.05 5.41
C VAL A 20 -4.58 9.62 6.10
N ILE A 21 -3.44 9.95 5.50
CA ILE A 21 -2.12 9.84 6.11
C ILE A 21 -1.50 11.23 6.20
N LEU A 22 -1.03 11.55 7.41
CA LEU A 22 -0.30 12.80 7.64
C LEU A 22 1.04 12.79 6.90
N GLY A 23 1.34 13.85 6.19
CA GLY A 23 2.62 14.10 5.58
C GLY A 23 3.74 14.12 6.62
N LYS A 24 4.98 13.88 6.16
CA LYS A 24 6.20 13.99 6.97
C LYS A 24 7.27 14.72 6.16
N ASP A 25 8.21 15.34 6.84
CA ASP A 25 9.38 15.99 6.23
C ASP A 25 8.99 17.05 5.18
N GLY A 26 7.94 17.82 5.47
CA GLY A 26 7.43 18.89 4.59
C GLY A 26 6.51 18.41 3.46
N ASN A 27 6.25 17.11 3.34
CA ASN A 27 5.25 16.59 2.41
C ASN A 27 3.82 16.90 2.89
N ALA A 28 2.90 17.07 1.95
CA ALA A 28 1.48 17.25 2.25
C ALA A 28 0.85 15.97 2.81
N ASP A 29 -0.24 16.15 3.56
CA ASP A 29 -1.15 15.06 3.88
C ASP A 29 -1.76 14.50 2.59
N HIS A 30 -2.19 13.24 2.62
CA HIS A 30 -2.83 12.64 1.45
C HIS A 30 -3.92 11.65 1.83
N HIS A 31 -4.90 11.58 0.95
CA HIS A 31 -5.87 10.50 0.86
C HIS A 31 -5.24 9.27 0.22
N LEU A 32 -5.40 8.11 0.86
CA LEU A 32 -4.95 6.82 0.36
C LEU A 32 -6.12 6.05 -0.24
N ILE A 33 -5.93 5.57 -1.47
CA ILE A 33 -6.92 4.79 -2.21
C ILE A 33 -6.26 3.49 -2.65
N LEU A 34 -6.89 2.37 -2.29
CA LEU A 34 -6.52 1.03 -2.72
C LEU A 34 -7.11 0.76 -4.11
N LEU A 35 -6.25 0.37 -5.04
CA LEU A 35 -6.66 -0.03 -6.39
C LEU A 35 -7.16 -1.49 -6.39
N PRO A 36 -8.00 -1.88 -7.37
CA PRO A 36 -8.37 -3.27 -7.55
C PRO A 36 -7.16 -4.15 -7.88
N GLY A 37 -7.29 -5.44 -7.59
CA GLY A 37 -6.28 -6.46 -7.89
C GLY A 37 -5.37 -6.78 -6.70
N ASP A 38 -4.84 -8.00 -6.73
CA ASP A 38 -3.90 -8.59 -5.78
C ASP A 38 -2.99 -9.54 -6.57
N LEU A 39 -1.68 -9.50 -6.31
CA LEU A 39 -0.75 -10.43 -6.93
C LEU A 39 0.18 -11.04 -5.88
N GLY A 40 0.03 -12.35 -5.67
CA GLY A 40 0.88 -13.16 -4.80
C GLY A 40 2.09 -13.76 -5.51
N ASP A 41 2.95 -14.40 -4.72
CA ASP A 41 4.13 -15.14 -5.17
C ASP A 41 5.04 -14.35 -6.13
N ILE A 42 5.30 -13.07 -5.82
CA ILE A 42 6.14 -12.21 -6.64
C ILE A 42 7.33 -11.65 -5.87
N SER A 43 8.45 -11.48 -6.57
CA SER A 43 9.62 -10.78 -6.06
C SER A 43 9.32 -9.28 -5.87
N TRP A 44 10.05 -8.61 -4.97
CA TRP A 44 9.85 -7.17 -4.74
C TRP A 44 9.95 -6.27 -5.99
N PRO A 45 10.96 -6.42 -6.89
CA PRO A 45 10.97 -5.63 -8.13
C PRO A 45 9.74 -5.87 -9.00
N GLY A 46 9.32 -7.13 -9.13
CA GLY A 46 8.07 -7.46 -9.82
C GLY A 46 6.82 -6.88 -9.17
N ALA A 47 6.80 -6.73 -7.83
CA ALA A 47 5.71 -6.06 -7.13
C ALA A 47 5.63 -4.56 -7.46
N LEU A 48 6.78 -3.89 -7.56
CA LEU A 48 6.87 -2.48 -8.00
C LEU A 48 6.37 -2.33 -9.44
N ASP A 49 6.86 -3.17 -10.35
CA ASP A 49 6.45 -3.14 -11.77
C ASP A 49 4.96 -3.43 -11.93
N TRP A 50 4.45 -4.44 -11.20
CA TRP A 50 3.04 -4.77 -11.22
C TRP A 50 2.18 -3.62 -10.69
N ALA A 51 2.54 -3.00 -9.57
CA ALA A 51 1.78 -1.87 -9.04
C ALA A 51 1.75 -0.69 -10.03
N GLY A 52 2.88 -0.40 -10.69
CA GLY A 52 2.96 0.58 -11.78
C GLY A 52 2.06 0.24 -12.96
N SER A 53 1.99 -1.04 -13.34
CA SER A 53 1.08 -1.51 -14.42
C SER A 53 -0.40 -1.34 -14.09
N GLN A 54 -0.76 -1.30 -12.80
CA GLN A 54 -2.13 -1.01 -12.35
C GLN A 54 -2.45 0.51 -12.34
N GLY A 55 -1.48 1.37 -12.70
CA GLY A 55 -1.61 2.82 -12.65
C GLY A 55 -1.49 3.38 -11.23
N GLY A 56 -0.84 2.64 -10.32
CA GLY A 56 -0.58 3.06 -8.95
C GLY A 56 0.86 2.78 -8.53
N GLU A 57 1.07 2.73 -7.23
CA GLU A 57 2.36 2.47 -6.61
C GLU A 57 2.21 1.42 -5.52
N LEU A 58 3.31 0.78 -5.16
CA LEU A 58 3.34 -0.12 -4.01
C LEU A 58 3.21 0.72 -2.71
N PRO A 59 2.36 0.33 -1.75
CA PRO A 59 2.18 1.09 -0.52
C PRO A 59 3.48 1.12 0.29
N ASN A 60 3.71 2.22 0.99
CA ASN A 60 4.76 2.30 1.99
C ASN A 60 4.32 1.66 3.32
N ARG A 61 5.19 1.61 4.33
CA ARG A 61 4.89 0.94 5.60
C ARG A 61 3.71 1.58 6.33
N ARG A 62 3.61 2.91 6.32
CA ARG A 62 2.52 3.62 7.01
C ARG A 62 1.18 3.36 6.33
N GLU A 63 1.21 3.27 5.00
CA GLU A 63 0.05 2.94 4.17
C GLU A 63 -0.41 1.51 4.39
N LEU A 64 0.50 0.54 4.45
CA LEU A 64 0.16 -0.85 4.78
C LEU A 64 -0.56 -0.95 6.12
N SER A 65 -0.09 -0.25 7.15
CA SER A 65 -0.76 -0.26 8.46
C SER A 65 -2.15 0.38 8.42
N LEU A 66 -2.33 1.44 7.63
CA LEU A 66 -3.66 2.05 7.45
C LEU A 66 -4.60 1.12 6.68
N LEU A 67 -4.10 0.44 5.64
CA LEU A 67 -4.84 -0.56 4.88
C LEU A 67 -5.24 -1.75 5.76
N PHE A 68 -4.33 -2.23 6.61
CA PHE A 68 -4.64 -3.26 7.59
C PHE A 68 -5.70 -2.81 8.60
N ALA A 69 -5.64 -1.56 9.07
CA ALA A 69 -6.61 -1.05 10.04
C ALA A 69 -8.01 -0.89 9.46
N ASN A 70 -8.12 -0.38 8.22
CA ASN A 70 -9.39 0.12 7.69
C ASN A 70 -9.97 -0.71 6.54
N LEU A 71 -9.16 -1.51 5.85
CA LEU A 71 -9.57 -2.29 4.68
C LEU A 71 -9.11 -3.74 4.81
N ARG A 72 -9.02 -4.27 6.04
CA ARG A 72 -8.49 -5.62 6.30
C ARG A 72 -9.17 -6.67 5.43
N GLU A 73 -10.48 -6.60 5.30
CA GLU A 73 -11.33 -7.52 4.54
C GLU A 73 -11.02 -7.57 3.04
N GLN A 74 -10.27 -6.60 2.51
CA GLN A 74 -9.83 -6.58 1.11
C GLN A 74 -8.56 -7.39 0.85
N PHE A 75 -7.92 -7.95 1.89
CA PHE A 75 -6.61 -8.61 1.79
C PHE A 75 -6.67 -10.08 2.24
N GLU A 76 -5.83 -10.89 1.62
CA GLU A 76 -5.57 -12.25 2.08
C GLU A 76 -4.83 -12.24 3.42
N ARG A 77 -4.81 -13.39 4.12
CA ARG A 77 -4.06 -13.57 5.38
C ARG A 77 -2.57 -13.82 5.12
N GLU A 78 -1.98 -13.02 4.26
CA GLU A 78 -0.62 -13.20 3.73
C GLU A 78 0.28 -11.99 4.02
N TRP A 79 1.55 -12.09 3.63
CA TRP A 79 2.53 -11.01 3.78
C TRP A 79 2.64 -10.18 2.50
N TYR A 80 2.51 -8.86 2.62
CA TYR A 80 2.50 -7.90 1.51
C TYR A 80 3.74 -7.00 1.51
N TRP A 81 4.34 -6.81 0.34
CA TRP A 81 5.50 -5.94 0.14
C TRP A 81 5.18 -4.46 0.41
N SER A 82 6.13 -3.77 1.03
CA SER A 82 6.22 -2.30 1.04
C SER A 82 7.07 -1.79 -0.13
N SER A 83 6.89 -0.53 -0.52
CA SER A 83 7.84 0.19 -1.39
C SER A 83 9.17 0.52 -0.72
N GLU A 84 9.31 0.30 0.59
CA GLU A 84 10.51 0.66 1.36
C GLU A 84 11.51 -0.49 1.48
N ALA A 85 12.72 -0.29 0.97
CA ALA A 85 13.87 -1.12 1.31
C ALA A 85 14.39 -0.80 2.73
N HIS A 86 15.06 -1.76 3.36
CA HIS A 86 15.69 -1.54 4.66
C HIS A 86 16.85 -0.54 4.54
N GLU A 87 16.90 0.41 5.46
CA GLU A 87 17.75 1.60 5.51
C GLU A 87 19.26 1.29 5.39
N THR A 88 19.74 0.22 6.03
CA THR A 88 21.17 -0.15 6.03
C THR A 88 21.47 -1.45 5.29
N ARG A 89 20.42 -2.21 4.92
CA ARG A 89 20.52 -3.53 4.30
C ARG A 89 19.61 -3.59 3.08
N SER A 90 20.03 -2.98 1.97
CA SER A 90 19.21 -2.83 0.75
C SER A 90 18.76 -4.14 0.10
N GLN A 91 19.30 -5.29 0.52
CA GLN A 91 18.82 -6.62 0.13
C GLN A 91 17.57 -7.08 0.89
N LEU A 92 17.23 -6.41 2.00
CA LEU A 92 16.05 -6.63 2.81
C LEU A 92 15.02 -5.55 2.50
N VAL A 93 13.76 -5.94 2.43
CA VAL A 93 12.64 -5.05 2.08
C VAL A 93 11.54 -5.24 3.10
N TRP A 94 10.95 -4.12 3.51
CA TRP A 94 9.83 -4.10 4.46
C TRP A 94 8.54 -4.63 3.84
N GLY A 95 7.62 -5.02 4.72
CA GLY A 95 6.25 -5.33 4.38
C GLY A 95 5.47 -5.69 5.63
N GLU A 96 4.20 -6.04 5.46
CA GLU A 96 3.27 -6.26 6.56
C GLU A 96 2.53 -7.59 6.40
N ASN A 97 2.47 -8.37 7.47
CA ASN A 97 1.65 -9.58 7.51
C ASN A 97 0.20 -9.22 7.82
N PHE A 98 -0.71 -9.45 6.88
CA PHE A 98 -2.13 -9.13 7.08
C PHE A 98 -2.84 -10.16 7.95
N ALA A 99 -2.26 -11.29 8.36
CA ALA A 99 -2.85 -12.14 9.40
C ALA A 99 -2.66 -11.56 10.82
N SER A 100 -1.64 -10.74 11.06
CA SER A 100 -1.25 -10.29 12.40
C SER A 100 -1.01 -8.77 12.54
N GLY A 101 -0.88 -8.02 11.46
CA GLY A 101 -0.48 -6.60 11.45
C GLY A 101 1.01 -6.38 11.72
N ILE A 102 1.82 -7.45 11.74
CA ILE A 102 3.26 -7.35 12.05
C ILE A 102 4.02 -6.88 10.81
N GLN A 103 4.77 -5.78 10.96
CA GLN A 103 5.76 -5.36 9.98
C GLN A 103 7.11 -6.03 10.22
N THR A 104 7.68 -6.60 9.16
CA THR A 104 9.00 -7.23 9.17
C THR A 104 9.68 -7.04 7.82
N VAL A 105 10.93 -7.48 7.71
CA VAL A 105 11.70 -7.43 6.47
C VAL A 105 12.00 -8.83 5.95
N TYR A 106 11.97 -9.00 4.63
CA TYR A 106 12.44 -10.21 3.97
C TYR A 106 13.45 -9.89 2.87
N GLY A 107 14.31 -10.87 2.59
CA GLY A 107 15.33 -10.76 1.55
C GLY A 107 14.80 -11.07 0.16
N ARG A 108 15.62 -10.77 -0.87
CA ARG A 108 15.32 -11.01 -2.30
C ARG A 108 14.78 -12.40 -2.68
N PRO A 109 15.14 -13.53 -2.04
CA PRO A 109 14.57 -14.84 -2.38
C PRO A 109 13.10 -15.00 -1.96
N PHE A 110 12.64 -14.20 -1.00
CA PHE A 110 11.26 -14.25 -0.55
C PHE A 110 10.33 -13.78 -1.67
N ARG A 111 9.17 -14.43 -1.76
CA ARG A 111 8.10 -14.08 -2.69
C ARG A 111 6.89 -13.71 -1.86
N GLY A 112 6.42 -12.48 -2.05
CA GLY A 112 5.37 -11.87 -1.25
C GLY A 112 4.20 -11.43 -2.13
N HIS A 113 3.22 -10.80 -1.50
CA HIS A 113 2.06 -10.25 -2.18
C HIS A 113 2.22 -8.77 -2.48
N ALA A 114 1.51 -8.28 -3.49
CA ALA A 114 1.51 -6.90 -3.92
C ALA A 114 0.08 -6.36 -3.99
N ARG A 115 -0.08 -5.11 -3.55
CA ARG A 115 -1.27 -4.27 -3.76
C ARG A 115 -0.85 -2.92 -4.28
N ALA A 116 -1.66 -2.34 -5.15
CA ALA A 116 -1.39 -1.03 -5.72
C ALA A 116 -2.26 0.01 -5.02
N VAL A 117 -1.69 1.18 -4.76
CA VAL A 117 -2.39 2.34 -4.20
C VAL A 117 -2.19 3.56 -5.09
N ARG A 118 -3.10 4.53 -4.98
CA ARG A 118 -2.87 5.89 -5.48
C ARG A 118 -3.15 6.90 -4.38
N ARG A 119 -2.46 8.04 -4.46
CA ARG A 119 -2.50 9.11 -3.47
C ARG A 119 -3.13 10.35 -4.08
N ILE A 120 -3.99 11.02 -3.30
CA ILE A 120 -4.49 12.35 -3.65
C ILE A 120 -4.05 13.28 -2.53
N LEU A 121 -3.24 14.29 -2.87
CA LEU A 121 -2.75 15.26 -1.89
C LEU A 121 -3.91 16.09 -1.34
N ILE A 122 -3.80 16.47 -0.07
CA ILE A 122 -4.73 17.37 0.61
C ILE A 122 -4.13 18.78 0.54
N GLU A 123 -4.93 19.73 0.07
CA GLU A 123 -4.61 21.16 0.01
C GLU A 123 -4.96 21.88 1.32
#